data_AF-A0A382C2Z4-F1
#
_entry.id   AF-A0A382C2Z4-F1
#
_cell.length_a   1.000
_cell.length_b   1.000
_cell.length_c   1.000
_cell.angle_alpha   90.00
_cell.angle_beta   90.00
_cell.angle_gamma   90.00
#
_symmetry.space_group_name_H-M   'P 1'
#
loop_
_entity.id
_entity.type
_entity.pdbx_description
1 polymer ?
#
loop_
_entity_poly.entity_id
_entity_poly.type
_entity_poly.pdbx_seq_one_letter_code
_entity_poly.pdbx_strand_id
1 'polypeptide(L)'
;MPRLSLYKPEKGNDFDFLDRQILEMFTVGGTDLFVHKYLGPSNPDETDATADQPRYDSVKETNIQDLLFMENRDRKYDPDVYAMRGVYNVQDVDFDMTQFGLFLQNDTLMLTIHIRSSVKTLGRKIMSGDVIELPHLVDEYALNDYATALKRFYVVEDVNRASEGFTQTWYP
;
A
#
# COMPACT_ATOMS: atom_id res chain seq x y z
N MET A 1 -34.78 -29.72 -9.88
CA MET A 1 -34.10 -28.41 -9.89
C MET A 1 -32.59 -28.65 -9.93
N PRO A 2 -31.85 -28.09 -10.88
CA PRO A 2 -30.40 -28.13 -10.84
C PRO A 2 -29.92 -27.32 -9.64
N ARG A 3 -29.10 -27.91 -8.77
CA ARG A 3 -28.49 -27.23 -7.63
C ARG A 3 -27.32 -26.40 -8.16
N LEU A 4 -27.48 -25.09 -8.28
CA LEU A 4 -26.34 -24.18 -8.45
C LEU A 4 -25.52 -24.24 -7.15
N SER A 5 -24.51 -25.11 -7.10
CA SER A 5 -23.49 -25.06 -6.06
C SER A 5 -22.36 -24.17 -6.56
N LEU A 6 -22.05 -23.10 -5.84
CA LEU A 6 -20.84 -22.28 -6.05
C LEU A 6 -19.57 -23.02 -5.61
N TYR A 7 -19.70 -23.98 -4.69
CA TYR A 7 -18.60 -24.81 -4.22
C TYR A 7 -18.57 -26.09 -5.04
N LYS A 8 -17.81 -26.06 -6.14
CA LYS A 8 -17.48 -27.23 -6.95
C LYS A 8 -16.00 -27.56 -6.75
N PRO A 9 -15.62 -28.85 -6.82
CA PRO A 9 -14.21 -29.25 -6.81
C PRO A 9 -13.45 -28.77 -8.06
N GLU A 10 -14.17 -28.55 -9.16
CA GLU A 10 -13.63 -28.10 -10.43
C GLU A 10 -13.48 -26.59 -10.47
N LYS A 11 -12.34 -26.12 -10.99
CA LYS A 11 -12.05 -24.71 -11.18
C LYS A 11 -12.81 -24.20 -12.40
N GLY A 12 -13.59 -23.14 -12.24
CA GLY A 12 -14.33 -22.50 -13.32
C GLY A 12 -14.43 -20.99 -13.14
N ASN A 13 -15.06 -20.30 -14.11
CA ASN A 13 -15.26 -18.85 -14.10
C ASN A 13 -16.21 -18.36 -12.97
N ASP A 14 -16.71 -19.28 -12.13
CA ASP A 14 -17.48 -18.97 -10.92
C ASP A 14 -16.67 -18.06 -9.95
N PHE A 15 -15.34 -17.98 -10.10
CA PHE A 15 -14.48 -17.07 -9.31
C PHE A 15 -14.74 -15.58 -9.59
N ASP A 16 -15.09 -15.18 -10.82
CA ASP A 16 -15.34 -13.76 -11.15
C ASP A 16 -16.58 -13.24 -10.40
N PHE A 17 -17.56 -14.13 -10.16
CA PHE A 17 -18.72 -13.81 -9.35
C PHE A 17 -18.32 -13.56 -7.88
N LEU A 18 -17.48 -14.43 -7.31
CA LEU A 18 -16.96 -14.28 -5.95
C LEU A 18 -16.11 -13.02 -5.81
N ASP A 19 -15.22 -12.76 -6.77
CA ASP A 19 -14.35 -11.58 -6.81
C ASP A 19 -15.17 -10.29 -6.79
N ARG A 20 -16.23 -10.23 -7.61
CA ARG A 20 -17.16 -9.08 -7.64
C ARG A 20 -17.88 -8.89 -6.32
N GLN A 21 -18.35 -9.98 -5.69
CA GLN A 21 -19.06 -9.88 -4.40
C GLN A 21 -18.12 -9.46 -3.27
N ILE A 22 -16.88 -9.92 -3.28
CA ILE A 22 -15.85 -9.48 -2.32
C ILE A 22 -15.52 -7.99 -2.56
N LEU A 23 -15.35 -7.56 -3.81
CA LEU A 23 -15.13 -6.15 -4.14
C LEU A 23 -16.27 -5.25 -3.64
N GLU A 24 -17.52 -5.73 -3.70
CA GLU A 24 -18.67 -5.01 -3.16
C GLU A 24 -18.56 -4.82 -1.64
N MET A 25 -18.09 -5.83 -0.90
CA MET A 25 -17.85 -5.70 0.55
C MET A 25 -16.83 -4.59 0.86
N PHE A 26 -15.75 -4.49 0.08
CA PHE A 26 -14.78 -3.39 0.22
C PHE A 26 -15.34 -2.04 -0.21
N THR A 27 -16.21 -2.01 -1.21
CA THR A 27 -16.81 -0.76 -1.71
C THR A 27 -17.80 -0.17 -0.70
N VAL A 28 -18.59 -1.02 -0.05
CA VAL A 28 -19.62 -0.59 0.91
C VAL A 28 -19.04 -0.43 2.32
N GLY A 29 -18.17 -1.33 2.75
CA GLY A 29 -17.61 -1.35 4.11
C GLY A 29 -16.24 -0.69 4.27
N GLY A 30 -15.57 -0.36 3.17
CA GLY A 30 -14.23 0.22 3.19
C GLY A 30 -14.21 1.74 3.21
N THR A 31 -13.11 2.29 3.76
CA THR A 31 -12.80 3.72 3.68
C THR A 31 -12.10 4.05 2.37
N ASP A 32 -12.15 5.32 1.97
CA ASP A 32 -11.34 5.82 0.87
C ASP A 32 -9.85 5.80 1.22
N LEU A 33 -9.03 5.53 0.23
CA LEU A 33 -7.57 5.49 0.29
C LEU A 33 -7.02 6.22 -0.92
N PHE A 34 -6.13 7.16 -0.69
CA PHE A 34 -5.38 7.81 -1.74
C PHE A 34 -3.96 7.25 -1.77
N VAL A 35 -3.61 6.61 -2.89
CA VAL A 35 -2.31 6.00 -3.10
C VAL A 35 -1.46 6.89 -3.99
N HIS A 36 -0.32 7.28 -3.44
CA HIS A 36 0.76 7.95 -4.13
C HIS A 36 1.74 6.88 -4.60
N LYS A 37 1.70 6.61 -5.91
CA LYS A 37 2.44 5.50 -6.53
C LYS A 37 3.93 5.83 -6.61
N TYR A 38 4.76 4.99 -6.01
CA TYR A 38 6.22 5.13 -6.09
C TYR A 38 6.72 4.76 -7.49
N LEU A 39 7.55 5.62 -8.08
CA LEU A 39 8.14 5.40 -9.42
C LEU A 39 9.62 4.97 -9.35
N GLY A 40 10.31 5.30 -8.27
CA GLY A 40 11.74 5.02 -8.11
C GLY A 40 12.52 6.20 -7.51
N PRO A 41 13.82 6.03 -7.29
CA PRO A 41 14.69 7.10 -6.84
C PRO A 41 14.91 8.14 -7.94
N SER A 42 15.24 9.37 -7.52
CA SER A 42 15.66 10.42 -8.43
C SER A 42 16.97 10.03 -9.12
N ASN A 43 16.93 9.96 -10.44
CA ASN A 43 18.12 9.73 -11.25
C ASN A 43 18.96 11.01 -11.28
N PRO A 44 20.24 10.98 -10.89
CA PRO A 44 21.11 12.15 -10.98
C PRO A 44 21.38 12.52 -12.44
N ASP A 45 21.64 13.81 -12.67
CA ASP A 45 22.08 14.29 -13.98
C ASP A 45 23.48 13.75 -14.31
N GLU A 46 23.81 13.71 -15.60
CA GLU A 46 25.06 13.11 -16.12
C GLU A 46 26.33 13.73 -15.49
N THR A 47 26.25 14.99 -15.04
CA THR A 47 27.34 15.72 -14.39
C THR A 47 27.50 15.40 -12.91
N ASP A 48 26.44 14.92 -12.27
CA ASP A 48 26.38 14.68 -10.82
C ASP A 48 26.45 13.19 -10.48
N ALA A 49 26.47 12.33 -11.50
CA ALA A 49 26.59 10.88 -11.35
C ALA A 49 28.01 10.49 -10.87
N THR A 50 28.08 9.89 -9.69
CA THR A 50 29.32 9.38 -9.09
C THR A 50 29.27 7.84 -9.01
N ALA A 51 30.40 7.20 -8.69
CA ALA A 51 30.49 5.74 -8.63
C ALA A 51 29.59 5.12 -7.54
N ASP A 52 29.28 5.89 -6.49
CA ASP A 52 28.35 5.59 -5.41
C ASP A 52 26.89 5.97 -5.73
N GLN A 53 26.66 6.92 -6.66
CA GLN A 53 25.34 7.35 -7.14
C GLN A 53 25.22 7.23 -8.67
N PRO A 54 25.04 6.02 -9.20
CA PRO A 54 25.04 5.78 -10.63
C PRO A 54 23.78 6.34 -11.29
N ARG A 55 23.95 6.80 -12.53
CA ARG A 55 22.83 7.12 -13.40
C ARG A 55 22.31 5.84 -14.07
N TYR A 56 21.00 5.65 -14.04
CA TYR A 56 20.32 4.55 -14.72
C TYR A 56 19.69 5.00 -16.04
N ASP A 57 19.68 4.14 -17.05
CA ASP A 57 19.07 4.43 -18.37
C ASP A 57 17.54 4.58 -18.30
N SER A 58 16.92 3.94 -17.31
CA SER A 58 15.48 4.05 -17.03
C SER A 58 15.23 4.09 -15.54
N VAL A 59 14.36 4.99 -15.10
CA VAL A 59 13.89 5.04 -13.71
C VAL A 59 12.98 3.85 -13.48
N LYS A 60 13.35 2.99 -12.52
CA LYS A 60 12.57 1.84 -12.09
C LYS A 60 12.45 1.82 -10.58
N GLU A 61 11.41 1.19 -10.08
CA GLU A 61 11.15 1.09 -8.64
C GLU A 61 12.22 0.26 -7.90
N THR A 62 13.00 -0.54 -8.62
CA THR A 62 14.09 -1.39 -8.08
C THR A 62 15.47 -0.73 -8.11
N ASN A 63 15.60 0.46 -8.69
CA ASN A 63 16.90 1.13 -8.75
C ASN A 63 17.32 1.56 -7.34
N ILE A 64 18.63 1.57 -7.10
CA ILE A 64 19.23 1.96 -5.83
C ILE A 64 20.00 3.26 -6.07
N GLN A 65 19.67 4.30 -5.33
CA GLN A 65 20.32 5.59 -5.48
C GLN A 65 21.73 5.58 -4.92
N ASP A 66 21.92 5.03 -3.72
CA ASP A 66 23.22 4.92 -3.06
C ASP A 66 23.64 3.45 -2.97
N LEU A 67 24.64 3.05 -3.75
CA LEU A 67 25.11 1.66 -3.78
C LEU A 67 25.97 1.30 -2.57
N LEU A 68 26.55 2.29 -1.89
CA LEU A 68 27.40 2.07 -0.74
C LEU A 68 26.56 1.70 0.49
N PHE A 69 25.45 2.42 0.69
CA PHE A 69 24.54 2.21 1.81
C PHE A 69 23.25 1.46 1.44
N MET A 70 23.08 1.11 0.16
CA MET A 70 21.90 0.42 -0.37
C MET A 70 20.59 1.15 -0.04
N GLU A 71 20.59 2.49 -0.14
CA GLU A 71 19.47 3.32 0.24
C GLU A 71 18.90 4.16 -0.93
N ASN A 72 17.65 4.56 -0.75
CA ASN A 72 16.91 5.44 -1.64
C ASN A 72 16.46 6.67 -0.84
N ARG A 73 17.21 7.77 -0.97
CA ARG A 73 16.97 9.02 -0.24
C ARG A 73 15.91 9.88 -0.94
N ASP A 74 16.01 10.02 -2.26
CA ASP A 74 15.19 10.94 -3.03
C ASP A 74 14.11 10.17 -3.80
N ARG A 75 13.00 9.83 -3.12
CA ARG A 75 11.89 9.06 -3.69
C ARG A 75 10.98 9.93 -4.57
N LYS A 76 10.71 9.48 -5.81
CA LYS A 76 9.74 10.13 -6.71
C LYS A 76 8.43 9.34 -6.78
N TYR A 77 7.34 10.09 -6.82
CA TYR A 77 5.98 9.58 -6.92
C TYR A 77 5.33 10.02 -8.23
N ASP A 78 4.34 9.25 -8.67
CA ASP A 78 3.46 9.62 -9.77
C ASP A 78 2.69 10.90 -9.41
N PRO A 79 2.63 11.92 -10.30
CA PRO A 79 1.82 13.11 -10.06
C PRO A 79 0.33 12.80 -9.90
N ASP A 80 -0.15 11.69 -10.48
CA ASP A 80 -1.55 11.27 -10.35
C ASP A 80 -1.79 10.53 -9.03
N VAL A 81 -2.86 10.91 -8.34
CA VAL A 81 -3.29 10.26 -7.09
C VAL A 81 -4.36 9.21 -7.38
N TYR A 82 -4.09 7.96 -6.98
CA TYR A 82 -4.97 6.83 -7.26
C TYR A 82 -5.93 6.61 -6.08
N ALA A 83 -7.24 6.71 -6.34
CA ALA A 83 -8.26 6.45 -5.33
C ALA A 83 -8.68 4.98 -5.31
N MET A 84 -8.77 4.40 -4.12
CA MET A 84 -9.23 3.03 -3.92
C MET A 84 -9.92 2.85 -2.56
N ARG A 85 -10.56 1.69 -2.36
CA ARG A 85 -11.26 1.34 -1.13
C ARG A 85 -10.51 0.23 -0.39
N GLY A 86 -10.46 0.33 0.93
CA GLY A 86 -9.91 -0.70 1.78
C GLY A 86 -10.36 -0.56 3.23
N VAL A 87 -10.05 -1.57 4.02
CA VAL A 87 -10.38 -1.63 5.45
C VAL A 87 -9.07 -1.69 6.19
N TYR A 88 -8.91 -0.85 7.21
CA TYR A 88 -7.74 -0.92 8.09
C TYR A 88 -8.14 -1.27 9.51
N ASN A 89 -7.27 -2.02 10.16
CA ASN A 89 -7.34 -2.24 11.59
C ASN A 89 -6.24 -1.41 12.25
N VAL A 90 -6.61 -0.69 13.31
CA VAL A 90 -5.65 -0.05 14.21
C VAL A 90 -5.42 -1.04 15.34
N GLN A 91 -4.18 -1.50 15.48
CA GLN A 91 -3.76 -2.22 16.67
C GLN A 91 -3.09 -1.22 17.59
N ASP A 92 -3.69 -1.00 18.75
CA ASP A 92 -3.06 -0.27 19.84
C ASP A 92 -2.09 -1.25 20.50
N VAL A 93 -0.80 -1.07 20.26
CA VAL A 93 0.23 -1.95 20.81
C VAL A 93 0.60 -1.39 22.18
N ASP A 94 0.08 -2.03 23.23
CA ASP A 94 0.46 -1.73 24.60
C ASP A 94 1.98 -1.92 24.79
N PHE A 95 2.64 -0.96 25.45
CA PHE A 95 4.07 -0.98 25.73
C PHE A 95 4.50 -2.30 26.40
N ASP A 96 5.27 -3.13 25.69
CA ASP A 96 5.89 -4.30 26.31
C ASP A 96 7.21 -3.89 26.98
N MET A 97 7.18 -3.78 28.31
CA MET A 97 8.37 -3.59 29.14
C MET A 97 9.16 -4.91 29.23
N THR A 98 9.85 -5.29 28.15
CA THR A 98 10.87 -6.33 28.23
C THR A 98 12.10 -5.80 28.96
N GLN A 99 12.70 -6.65 29.80
CA GLN A 99 13.63 -6.35 30.90
C GLN A 99 14.91 -5.54 30.56
N PHE A 100 15.13 -5.17 29.30
CA PHE A 100 16.34 -4.46 28.84
C PHE A 100 16.10 -3.22 27.96
N GLY A 101 14.88 -2.72 27.82
CA GLY A 101 14.68 -1.43 27.15
C GLY A 101 13.23 -1.05 26.92
N LEU A 102 12.97 0.26 26.97
CA LEU A 102 11.74 0.86 26.45
C LEU A 102 11.90 0.99 24.94
N PHE A 103 11.31 0.06 24.19
CA PHE A 103 11.20 0.20 22.74
C PHE A 103 9.87 0.86 22.41
N LEU A 104 9.91 2.05 21.80
CA LEU A 104 8.74 2.68 21.21
C LEU A 104 8.38 1.89 19.94
N GLN A 105 7.40 1.01 20.03
CA GLN A 105 6.75 0.47 18.84
C GLN A 105 5.77 1.53 18.34
N ASN A 106 5.98 2.00 17.11
CA ASN A 106 5.02 2.87 16.45
C ASN A 106 3.74 2.09 16.16
N ASP A 107 2.60 2.77 16.19
CA ASP A 107 1.32 2.21 15.74
C ASP A 107 1.45 1.73 14.30
N THR A 108 1.26 0.42 14.11
CA THR A 108 1.22 -0.19 12.78
C THR A 108 -0.22 -0.25 12.30
N LEU A 109 -0.49 0.35 11.14
CA LEU A 109 -1.80 0.31 10.51
C LEU A 109 -1.82 -0.85 9.50
N MET A 110 -2.61 -1.87 9.82
CA MET A 110 -2.76 -3.05 8.96
C MET A 110 -3.92 -2.81 7.99
N LEU A 111 -3.60 -2.65 6.70
CA LEU A 111 -4.57 -2.33 5.66
C LEU A 111 -4.86 -3.53 4.76
N THR A 112 -6.13 -3.91 4.67
CA THR A 112 -6.63 -4.93 3.75
C THR A 112 -7.31 -4.26 2.56
N ILE A 113 -6.86 -4.64 1.36
CA ILE A 113 -7.31 -4.10 0.08
C ILE A 113 -7.70 -5.24 -0.86
N HIS A 114 -8.68 -5.00 -1.73
CA HIS A 114 -8.98 -5.90 -2.83
C HIS A 114 -7.89 -5.90 -3.91
N ILE A 115 -7.25 -7.06 -4.11
CA ILE A 115 -6.06 -7.18 -4.97
C ILE A 115 -6.31 -6.90 -6.45
N ARG A 116 -7.39 -7.45 -7.04
CA ARG A 116 -7.66 -7.29 -8.48
C ARG A 116 -8.04 -5.87 -8.83
N SER A 117 -8.84 -5.21 -7.97
CA SER A 117 -9.15 -3.79 -8.13
C SER A 117 -7.89 -2.93 -7.99
N SER A 118 -7.04 -3.21 -6.99
CA SER A 118 -5.79 -2.48 -6.78
C SER A 118 -4.86 -2.57 -7.99
N VAL A 119 -4.64 -3.79 -8.52
CA VAL A 119 -3.79 -4.00 -9.71
C VAL A 119 -4.39 -3.33 -10.95
N LYS A 120 -5.72 -3.33 -11.10
CA LYS A 120 -6.40 -2.65 -12.21
C LYS A 120 -6.24 -1.13 -12.14
N THR A 121 -6.27 -0.54 -10.95
CA THR A 121 -6.14 0.91 -10.75
C THR A 121 -4.69 1.39 -10.88
N LEU A 122 -3.74 0.70 -10.25
CA LEU A 122 -2.33 1.12 -10.21
C LEU A 122 -1.50 0.59 -11.39
N GLY A 123 -1.99 -0.43 -12.10
CA GLY A 123 -1.27 -1.19 -13.12
C GLY A 123 -0.22 -2.16 -12.57
N ARG A 124 -0.03 -2.19 -11.25
CA ARG A 124 0.86 -3.10 -10.52
C ARG A 124 0.33 -3.39 -9.12
N LYS A 125 0.88 -4.42 -8.46
CA LYS A 125 0.64 -4.65 -7.03
C LYS A 125 1.28 -3.48 -6.24
N ILE A 126 0.65 -3.10 -5.13
CA ILE A 126 1.25 -2.20 -4.14
C ILE A 126 2.57 -2.80 -3.66
N MET A 127 3.56 -1.94 -3.49
CA MET A 127 4.89 -2.33 -3.06
C MET A 127 5.39 -1.46 -1.91
N SER A 128 6.46 -1.91 -1.26
CA SER A 128 7.15 -1.13 -0.26
C SER A 128 7.59 0.22 -0.84
N GLY A 129 7.35 1.29 -0.11
CA GLY A 129 7.64 2.67 -0.54
C GLY A 129 6.49 3.43 -1.19
N ASP A 130 5.40 2.75 -1.59
CA ASP A 130 4.14 3.43 -1.91
C ASP A 130 3.63 4.17 -0.67
N VAL A 131 3.00 5.33 -0.87
CA VAL A 131 2.48 6.16 0.23
C VAL A 131 0.96 6.17 0.18
N ILE A 132 0.34 5.96 1.33
CA ILE A 132 -1.10 5.93 1.50
C ILE A 132 -1.51 7.13 2.35
N GLU A 133 -2.49 7.86 1.85
CA GLU A 133 -3.18 8.94 2.54
C GLU A 133 -4.61 8.48 2.86
N LEU A 134 -4.99 8.65 4.13
CA LEU A 134 -6.33 8.35 4.63
C LEU A 134 -7.10 9.67 4.74
N PRO A 135 -8.06 9.95 3.83
CA PRO A 135 -8.71 11.26 3.75
C PRO A 135 -9.61 11.59 4.96
N HIS A 136 -9.94 10.61 5.78
CA HIS A 136 -10.68 10.80 7.03
C HIS A 136 -9.77 10.95 8.26
N LEU A 137 -8.48 10.64 8.16
CA LEU A 137 -7.49 10.90 9.21
C LEU A 137 -6.77 12.20 8.90
N VAL A 138 -7.47 13.30 9.16
CA VAL A 138 -6.93 14.64 8.98
C VAL A 138 -6.88 15.32 10.33
N ASP A 139 -5.73 15.91 10.65
CA ASP A 139 -5.58 16.71 11.85
C ASP A 139 -6.02 18.14 11.56
N GLU A 140 -7.07 18.59 12.23
CA GLU A 140 -7.64 19.93 12.06
C GLU A 140 -6.81 21.02 12.75
N TYR A 141 -5.88 20.65 13.64
CA TYR A 141 -5.08 21.58 14.44
C TYR A 141 -3.69 21.79 13.85
N ALA A 142 -3.61 22.58 12.78
CA ALA A 142 -2.33 23.05 12.29
C ALA A 142 -1.66 23.99 13.31
N LEU A 143 -0.33 23.90 13.44
CA LEU A 143 0.47 24.82 14.28
C LEU A 143 0.44 26.28 13.77
N ASN A 144 0.00 26.50 12.53
CA ASN A 144 -0.05 27.81 11.87
C ASN A 144 -1.49 28.35 11.83
N ASP A 145 -1.67 29.68 11.74
CA ASP A 145 -2.99 30.36 11.60
C ASP A 145 -3.77 30.03 10.31
N TYR A 146 -3.24 29.17 9.45
CA TYR A 146 -3.95 28.66 8.29
C TYR A 146 -4.80 27.46 8.71
N ALA A 147 -6.11 27.54 8.48
CA ALA A 147 -7.06 26.43 8.64
C ALA A 147 -6.86 25.36 7.55
N THR A 148 -5.66 24.81 7.45
CA THR A 148 -5.30 23.73 6.52
C THR A 148 -5.12 22.47 7.33
N ALA A 149 -6.04 21.55 7.15
CA ALA A 149 -6.04 20.28 7.87
C ALA A 149 -4.83 19.43 7.38
N LEU A 150 -3.99 18.98 8.33
CA LEU A 150 -2.76 18.26 8.04
C LEU A 150 -3.08 16.80 7.69
N LYS A 151 -2.75 16.42 6.46
CA LYS A 151 -2.93 15.07 5.94
C LYS A 151 -1.89 14.14 6.55
N ARG A 152 -2.33 12.98 7.03
CA ARG A 152 -1.43 11.94 7.51
C ARG A 152 -1.06 10.98 6.38
N PHE A 153 0.24 10.82 6.16
CA PHE A 153 0.80 9.91 5.17
C PHE A 153 1.42 8.70 5.86
N TYR A 154 1.14 7.52 5.33
CA TYR A 154 1.69 6.25 5.78
C TYR A 154 2.51 5.63 4.66
N VAL A 155 3.74 5.22 4.96
CA VAL A 155 4.60 4.51 4.00
C VAL A 155 4.30 3.02 4.12
N VAL A 156 4.10 2.35 2.99
CA VAL A 156 3.97 0.91 2.94
C VAL A 156 5.32 0.27 3.24
N GLU A 157 5.37 -0.55 4.29
CA GLU A 157 6.56 -1.32 4.66
C GLU A 157 6.60 -2.67 3.93
N ASP A 158 5.54 -3.48 4.09
CA ASP A 158 5.42 -4.81 3.49
C ASP A 158 3.99 -5.07 2.99
N VAL A 159 3.87 -5.96 1.99
CA VAL A 159 2.59 -6.29 1.32
C VAL A 159 2.42 -7.79 1.18
N ASN A 160 1.70 -8.37 2.14
CA ASN A 160 1.38 -9.79 2.18
C ASN A 160 -0.08 -10.08 1.82
N ARG A 161 -0.38 -11.36 1.54
CA ARG A 161 -1.77 -11.80 1.41
C ARG A 161 -2.38 -11.87 2.81
N ALA A 162 -3.49 -11.17 3.01
CA ALA A 162 -4.18 -11.15 4.30
C ALA A 162 -4.60 -12.56 4.73
N SER A 163 -4.40 -12.87 6.02
CA SER A 163 -4.82 -14.13 6.64
C SER A 163 -6.34 -14.27 6.76
N GLU A 164 -7.08 -13.18 6.61
CA GLU A 164 -8.55 -13.10 6.66
C GLU A 164 -9.25 -13.90 5.55
N GLY A 165 -8.51 -14.48 4.60
CA GLY A 165 -8.94 -15.68 3.90
C GLY A 165 -10.19 -15.50 3.04
N PHE A 166 -10.23 -14.47 2.18
CA PHE A 166 -11.29 -14.37 1.17
C PHE A 166 -10.94 -15.22 -0.06
N THR A 167 -11.20 -16.53 0.07
CA THR A 167 -11.63 -17.50 -0.96
C THR A 167 -10.93 -18.86 -0.79
N GLN A 168 -11.71 -19.88 -0.42
CA GLN A 168 -11.26 -21.28 -0.40
C GLN A 168 -11.06 -21.87 -1.80
N THR A 169 -11.53 -21.17 -2.84
CA THR A 169 -11.46 -21.62 -4.25
C THR A 169 -10.57 -20.70 -5.07
N TRP A 170 -9.28 -20.82 -4.79
CA TRP A 170 -8.12 -20.64 -5.67
C TRP A 170 -8.37 -20.18 -7.13
N TYR A 171 -8.14 -18.89 -7.38
CA TYR A 171 -7.49 -18.40 -8.60
C TYR A 171 -6.62 -17.18 -8.21
N PRO A 172 -5.35 -17.09 -8.63
CA PRO A 172 -4.54 -15.88 -8.41
C PRO A 172 -5.03 -14.68 -9.21
#